data_AF-A0A1I2W0I0-F1
#
_entry.id   AF-A0A1I2W0I0-F1
#
_cell.length_a   1.000
_cell.length_b   1.000
_cell.length_c   1.000
_cell.angle_alpha   90.00
_cell.angle_beta   90.00
_cell.angle_gamma   90.00
#
_symmetry.space_group_name_H-M   'P 1'
#
loop_
_entity.id
_entity.type
_entity.pdbx_description
1 polymer ?
#
loop_
_entity_poly.entity_id
_entity_poly.type
_entity_poly.pdbx_seq_one_letter_code
_entity_poly.pdbx_strand_id
1 'polypeptide(L)' 'MSKKKKKKQQEDPKVHGDLKGFKMEIDSFGEISSSFPIDKINDFLNKNVEDKKLKDRDDLDEIKKTKED' A
#
# COMPACT_ATOMS: atom_id res chain seq x y z
N MET A 1 -21.37 39.18 -7.46
CA MET A 1 -20.00 38.88 -6.97
C MET A 1 -19.69 37.41 -7.22
N SER A 2 -18.70 37.10 -8.06
CA SER A 2 -18.36 35.72 -8.44
C SER A 2 -17.51 35.05 -7.35
N LYS A 3 -18.04 34.01 -6.70
CA LYS A 3 -17.33 33.25 -5.66
C LYS A 3 -16.15 32.50 -6.31
N LYS A 4 -14.92 32.99 -6.09
CA LYS A 4 -13.67 32.26 -6.37
C LYS A 4 -13.74 30.89 -5.69
N LYS A 5 -13.86 29.82 -6.48
CA LYS A 5 -13.67 28.44 -6.00
C LYS A 5 -12.27 28.36 -5.40
N LYS A 6 -12.18 28.25 -4.06
CA LYS A 6 -10.91 27.95 -3.38
C LYS A 6 -10.41 26.62 -3.93
N LYS A 7 -9.31 26.63 -4.68
CA LYS A 7 -8.58 25.41 -5.05
C LYS A 7 -8.18 24.76 -3.73
N LYS A 8 -8.81 23.64 -3.36
CA LYS A 8 -8.34 22.82 -2.24
C LYS A 8 -6.90 22.47 -2.58
N GLN A 9 -5.94 22.93 -1.77
CA GLN A 9 -4.59 22.39 -1.83
C GLN A 9 -4.74 20.88 -1.62
N GLN A 10 -4.43 20.11 -2.65
CA GLN A 10 -4.28 18.67 -2.51
C GLN A 10 -3.01 18.50 -1.67
N GLU A 11 -3.17 18.47 -0.35
CA GLU A 11 -2.11 18.01 0.53
C GLU A 11 -1.86 16.54 0.21
N ASP A 12 -0.60 16.19 -0.01
CA ASP A 12 -0.23 14.80 -0.25
C ASP A 12 -0.63 13.97 0.99
N PRO A 13 -1.15 12.74 0.77
CA PRO A 13 -1.52 11.88 1.88
C PRO A 13 -0.32 11.61 2.79
N LYS A 14 -0.56 11.56 4.11
CA LYS A 14 0.46 11.20 5.09
C LYS A 14 0.77 9.71 4.98
N VAL A 15 1.77 9.38 4.17
CA VAL A 15 2.25 8.03 3.89
C VAL A 15 3.65 7.80 4.46
N HIS A 16 4.09 6.54 4.55
CA HIS A 16 5.47 6.20 4.94
C HIS A 16 6.48 6.89 4.01
N GLY A 17 7.70 7.14 4.50
CA GLY A 17 8.75 7.79 3.71
C GLY A 17 9.00 7.09 2.36
N ASP A 18 8.99 5.76 2.37
CA ASP A 18 9.21 4.92 1.17
C ASP A 18 8.06 4.97 0.16
N LEU A 19 6.89 5.43 0.61
CA LEU A 19 5.69 5.62 -0.18
C LEU A 19 5.44 7.09 -0.52
N LYS A 20 6.39 8.00 -0.25
CA LYS A 20 6.23 9.42 -0.58
C LYS A 20 5.89 9.60 -2.07
N GLY A 21 4.81 10.33 -2.35
CA GLY A 21 4.28 10.50 -3.72
C GLY A 21 3.35 9.37 -4.19
N PHE A 22 2.98 8.43 -3.31
CA PHE A 22 1.98 7.41 -3.57
C PHE A 22 0.60 8.06 -3.68
N LYS A 23 -0.06 7.84 -4.83
CA LYS A 23 -1.42 8.26 -5.10
C LYS A 23 -2.20 7.05 -5.57
N MET A 24 -3.39 6.86 -5.02
CA MET A 24 -4.32 5.82 -5.42
C MET A 24 -5.70 6.45 -5.59
N GLU A 25 -6.36 6.12 -6.69
CA GLU A 25 -7.71 6.54 -7.03
C GLU A 25 -8.55 5.31 -7.36
N ILE A 26 -9.80 5.32 -6.90
CA ILE A 26 -10.78 4.28 -7.19
C ILE A 26 -11.90 4.96 -7.95
N ASP A 27 -12.20 4.48 -9.14
CA ASP A 27 -13.28 5.02 -9.94
C ASP A 27 -14.65 4.46 -9.51
N SER A 28 -15.73 4.90 -10.16
CA SER A 28 -17.08 4.42 -9.85
C SER A 28 -17.35 2.99 -10.33
N PHE A 29 -16.48 2.42 -11.15
CA PHE A 29 -16.54 1.04 -11.66
C PHE A 29 -15.71 0.07 -10.79
N GLY A 30 -14.95 0.59 -9.81
CA GLY A 30 -14.09 -0.20 -8.95
C GLY A 30 -12.69 -0.45 -9.54
N GLU A 31 -12.32 0.23 -10.62
CA GLU A 31 -10.97 0.21 -11.16
C GLU A 31 -10.03 1.00 -10.25
N ILE A 32 -8.88 0.40 -9.95
CA ILE A 32 -7.88 0.98 -9.05
C ILE A 32 -6.73 1.51 -9.89
N SER A 33 -6.50 2.82 -9.83
CA SER A 33 -5.36 3.48 -10.45
C SER A 33 -4.35 3.91 -9.39
N SER A 34 -3.10 3.47 -9.52
CA SER A 34 -2.01 3.78 -8.59
C SER A 34 -0.85 4.47 -9.31
N SER A 35 -0.18 5.42 -8.64
CA SER A 35 1.05 6.04 -9.15
C SER A 35 2.28 5.12 -9.09
N PHE A 36 2.24 4.09 -8.25
CA PHE A 36 3.31 3.12 -8.10
C PHE A 36 2.94 1.75 -8.67
N PRO A 37 3.95 0.98 -9.15
CA PRO A 37 3.77 -0.41 -9.54
C PRO A 37 3.26 -1.27 -8.39
N ILE A 38 2.39 -2.24 -8.71
CA ILE A 38 1.81 -3.18 -7.76
C ILE A 38 2.90 -3.98 -7.03
N ASP A 39 3.95 -4.39 -7.75
CA ASP A 39 5.05 -5.17 -7.16
C ASP A 39 5.74 -4.44 -6.00
N LYS A 40 5.99 -3.14 -6.16
CA LYS A 40 6.59 -2.30 -5.11
C LYS A 40 5.69 -2.19 -3.89
N ILE A 41 4.37 -2.14 -4.09
CA ILE A 41 3.40 -2.10 -3.00
C ILE A 41 3.39 -3.44 -2.27
N ASN A 42 3.37 -4.55 -3.00
CA ASN A 42 3.41 -5.89 -2.42
C ASN A 42 4.69 -6.10 -1.60
N ASP A 43 5.84 -5.71 -2.12
CA ASP A 43 7.11 -5.77 -1.39
C ASP A 43 7.09 -4.93 -0.11
N PHE A 44 6.50 -3.74 -0.18
CA PHE A 44 6.35 -2.89 1.00
C PHE A 44 5.45 -3.55 2.04
N LEU A 45 4.32 -4.14 1.63
CA LEU A 45 3.40 -4.83 2.52
C LEU A 45 4.04 -6.07 3.13
N ASN A 46 4.71 -6.92 2.34
CA ASN A 46 5.38 -8.12 2.83
C ASN A 46 6.47 -7.83 3.87
N LYS A 47 7.13 -6.66 3.76
CA LYS A 47 8.18 -6.22 4.71
C LYS A 47 7.61 -5.64 6.00
N ASN A 48 6.53 -4.87 5.92
CA ASN A 48 6.04 -4.06 7.04
C ASN A 48 4.77 -4.63 7.70
N VAL A 49 4.09 -5.56 7.03
CA VAL A 49 2.82 -6.12 7.47
C VAL A 49 2.95 -7.64 7.50
N GLU A 50 2.67 -8.21 8.66
CA GLU A 50 2.55 -9.65 8.80
C GLU A 50 1.29 -10.16 8.10
N ASP A 51 1.44 -11.18 7.26
CA ASP A 51 0.29 -11.80 6.60
C ASP A 51 -0.59 -12.51 7.65
N LYS A 52 -1.76 -11.92 7.92
CA LYS A 52 -2.73 -12.44 8.88
C LYS A 52 -3.25 -13.82 8.53
N LYS A 53 -3.26 -14.20 7.24
CA LYS A 53 -3.71 -15.54 6.81
C LYS A 53 -2.71 -16.63 7.20
N LEU A 54 -1.48 -16.22 7.50
CA LEU A 54 -0.39 -17.09 7.86
C LEU A 54 -0.15 -17.10 9.38
N LYS A 55 -0.84 -16.26 10.17
CA LYS A 55 -0.59 -16.20 11.62
C LYS A 55 -0.91 -17.49 12.37
N ASP A 56 -1.92 -18.22 11.92
CA ASP A 56 -2.41 -19.41 12.60
C ASP A 56 -1.82 -20.72 12.03
N ARG A 57 -0.75 -20.64 11.21
CA ARG A 57 -0.10 -21.81 10.64
C ARG A 57 1.11 -22.20 11.50
N ASP A 58 0.95 -23.30 12.23
CA ASP A 58 2.00 -23.86 13.11
C ASP A 58 3.26 -24.32 12.33
N ASP A 59 3.13 -24.61 11.04
CA ASP A 59 4.19 -25.11 10.16
C ASP A 59 5.06 -24.00 9.53
N LEU A 60 4.69 -22.72 9.70
CA LEU A 60 5.41 -21.61 9.06
C LEU A 60 6.82 -21.41 9.59
N ASP A 61 7.05 -21.64 10.87
CA ASP A 61 8.36 -21.47 11.47
C ASP A 61 9.33 -22.56 10.99
N GLU A 62 8.84 -23.78 10.72
CA GLU A 62 9.64 -24.86 10.10
C GLU A 62 9.95 -24.56 8.63
N ILE A 63 8.96 -24.05 7.88
CA ILE A 63 9.13 -23.73 6.46
C ILE A 63 10.04 -22.51 6.24
N LYS A 64 10.05 -21.54 7.17
CA LYS A 64 10.99 -20.41 7.11
C LYS A 64 12.43 -20.85 7.34
N LYS A 65 12.67 -21.73 8.32
CA LYS A 65 14.02 -22.25 8.62
C LYS A 65 14.61 -23.04 7.45
N THR A 66 13.82 -23.90 6.82
CA THR A 66 14.28 -24.74 5.69
C THR A 66 14.58 -23.99 4.39
N LYS A 67 14.26 -22.69 4.30
CA LYS A 67 14.58 -21.85 3.12
C LYS A 67 15.81 -20.98 3.29
N GLU A 68 16.40 -20.93 4.48
CA GLU A 68 17.61 -20.15 4.77
C GLU A 68 18.90 -21.00 4.77
N ASP A 69 18.80 -22.33 4.67
CA ASP A 69 19.91 -23.28 4.45
C ASP A 69 20.13 -23.61 2.96
#